data_AF-A0A376DNN1-F1
#
_entry.id   AF-A0A376DNN1-F1
#
_cell.length_a   1.000
_cell.length_b   1.000
_cell.length_c   1.000
_cell.angle_alpha   90.00
_cell.angle_beta   90.00
_cell.angle_gamma   90.00
#
_symmetry.space_group_name_H-M   'P 1'
#
loop_
_entity.id
_entity.type
_entity.pdbx_description
1 polymer ?
#
loop_
_entity_poly.entity_id
_entity_poly.type
_entity_poly.pdbx_seq_one_letter_code
_entity_poly.pdbx_strand_id
1 'polypeptide(L)'
;MLNKIPENSNEKFIGFDLIGVECDGSFHSFLCNNTSENLNIQFGLELNEFELYDEVFDTPKLRKFLGDENYFEPVPYYICKVKKLIE
;
A
#
# COMPACT_ATOMS: atom_id res chain seq x y z
N MET A 1 -21.80 12.84 -0.68
CA MET A 1 -20.73 12.78 0.34
C MET A 1 -20.52 11.32 0.69
N LEU A 2 -19.29 10.81 0.60
CA LEU A 2 -18.96 9.52 1.20
C LEU A 2 -19.07 9.67 2.71
N ASN A 3 -19.90 8.85 3.35
CA ASN A 3 -19.97 8.78 4.81
C ASN A 3 -18.63 8.21 5.29
N LYS A 4 -17.84 9.01 6.01
CA LYS A 4 -16.63 8.53 6.66
C LYS A 4 -17.03 7.60 7.79
N ILE A 5 -16.57 6.36 7.72
CA ILE A 5 -16.67 5.43 8.85
C ILE A 5 -15.62 5.85 9.88
N PRO A 6 -15.98 6.08 11.15
CA PRO A 6 -15.01 6.40 12.18
C PRO A 6 -14.00 5.27 12.35
N GLU A 7 -12.71 5.61 12.52
CA GLU A 7 -11.69 4.62 12.83
C GLU A 7 -11.99 3.94 14.16
N ASN A 8 -11.77 2.63 14.25
CA ASN A 8 -11.90 1.88 15.50
C ASN A 8 -10.73 2.24 16.44
N SER A 9 -11.05 2.55 17.69
CA SER A 9 -10.08 2.93 18.72
C SER A 9 -9.34 1.74 19.32
N ASN A 10 -9.86 0.52 19.17
CA ASN A 10 -9.22 -0.70 19.65
C ASN A 10 -8.28 -1.34 18.60
N GLU A 11 -7.52 -0.50 17.91
CA GLU A 11 -6.63 -0.91 16.83
C GLU A 11 -5.28 -0.20 16.95
N LYS A 12 -4.20 -0.92 16.65
CA LYS A 12 -2.83 -0.42 16.59
C LYS A 12 -2.40 -0.29 15.13
N PHE A 13 -1.82 0.86 14.77
CA PHE A 13 -1.15 1.03 13.48
C PHE A 13 0.08 0.13 13.37
N ILE A 14 0.23 -0.57 12.24
CA ILE A 14 1.31 -1.52 12.01
C ILE A 14 2.09 -1.29 10.70
N GLY A 15 1.71 -0.30 9.90
CA GLY A 15 2.39 0.04 8.66
C GLY A 15 1.45 0.40 7.51
N PHE A 16 2.02 0.57 6.33
CA PHE A 16 1.34 0.90 5.09
C PHE A 16 1.46 -0.24 4.08
N ASP A 17 0.39 -0.42 3.32
CA ASP A 17 0.33 -1.25 2.12
C ASP A 17 0.08 -0.36 0.89
N LEU A 18 0.48 -0.81 -0.29
CA LEU A 18 0.16 -0.20 -1.57
C LEU A 18 -0.87 -1.08 -2.26
N ILE A 19 -2.12 -0.61 -2.27
CA ILE A 19 -3.25 -1.40 -2.72
C ILE A 19 -3.70 -0.94 -4.10
N GLY A 20 -3.59 -1.83 -5.09
CA GLY A 20 -4.21 -1.69 -6.41
C GLY A 20 -5.67 -2.14 -6.35
N VAL A 21 -6.61 -1.31 -6.82
CA VAL A 21 -8.05 -1.61 -6.76
C VAL A 21 -8.62 -1.86 -8.15
N GLU A 22 -9.21 -3.04 -8.33
CA GLU A 22 -9.81 -3.48 -9.58
C GLU A 22 -11.21 -2.90 -9.79
N CYS A 23 -11.69 -2.91 -11.04
CA CYS A 23 -13.02 -2.39 -11.40
C CYS A 23 -14.17 -3.15 -10.73
N ASP A 24 -13.96 -4.42 -10.36
CA ASP A 24 -14.94 -5.26 -9.66
C ASP A 24 -14.88 -5.09 -8.13
N GLY A 25 -13.97 -4.26 -7.62
CA GLY A 25 -13.76 -4.01 -6.20
C GLY A 25 -12.84 -5.03 -5.50
N SER A 26 -12.29 -6.00 -6.24
CA SER A 26 -11.16 -6.79 -5.74
C SER A 26 -9.89 -5.94 -5.67
N PHE A 27 -8.85 -6.45 -5.01
CA PHE A 27 -7.64 -5.67 -4.78
C PHE A 27 -6.37 -6.52 -4.72
N HIS A 28 -5.25 -5.88 -5.06
CA HIS A 28 -3.90 -6.42 -5.05
C HIS A 28 -3.04 -5.67 -4.02
N SER A 29 -2.30 -6.41 -3.21
CA SER A 29 -1.20 -5.85 -2.40
C SER A 29 0.07 -5.80 -3.24
N PHE A 30 1.01 -4.89 -2.94
CA PHE A 30 2.32 -4.84 -3.61
C PHE A 30 3.09 -6.17 -3.50
N LEU A 31 2.77 -6.99 -2.50
CA LEU A 31 3.38 -8.29 -2.28
C LEU A 31 3.06 -9.30 -3.41
N CYS A 32 1.99 -9.11 -4.18
CA CYS A 32 1.56 -10.06 -5.21
C CYS A 32 2.59 -10.27 -6.32
N ASN A 33 3.39 -9.24 -6.66
CA ASN A 33 4.27 -9.24 -7.83
C ASN A 33 5.76 -9.23 -7.47
N ASN A 34 6.12 -9.57 -6.22
CA ASN A 34 7.49 -9.48 -5.71
C ASN A 34 8.14 -8.09 -5.95
N THR A 35 7.31 -7.04 -5.96
CA THR A 35 7.74 -5.66 -6.27
C THR A 35 8.45 -4.98 -5.10
N SER A 36 8.44 -5.60 -3.93
CA SER A 36 9.09 -5.11 -2.72
C SER A 36 10.58 -4.84 -2.93
N GLU A 37 11.29 -5.68 -3.69
CA GLU A 37 12.70 -5.47 -4.02
C GLU A 37 12.90 -4.20 -4.87
N ASN A 38 12.07 -3.99 -5.89
CA ASN A 38 12.15 -2.78 -6.72
C ASN A 38 11.79 -1.52 -5.92
N LEU A 39 10.79 -1.61 -5.04
CA LEU A 39 10.39 -0.52 -4.15
C LEU A 39 11.51 -0.17 -3.17
N ASN A 40 12.21 -1.17 -2.65
CA ASN A 40 13.41 -0.96 -1.85
C ASN A 40 14.52 -0.27 -2.65
N ILE A 41 14.91 -0.82 -3.80
CA ILE A 41 16.02 -0.30 -4.60
C ILE A 41 15.77 1.14 -5.09
N GLN A 42 14.54 1.44 -5.51
CA GLN A 42 14.21 2.72 -6.16
C GLN A 42 13.78 3.83 -5.19
N PHE A 43 13.28 3.45 -4.01
CA PHE A 43 12.65 4.37 -3.05
C PHE A 43 13.10 4.18 -1.60
N GLY A 44 13.91 3.17 -1.28
CA GLY A 44 14.34 2.86 0.08
C GLY A 44 13.22 2.32 0.96
N LEU A 45 12.15 1.78 0.36
CA LEU A 45 11.03 1.23 1.11
C LEU A 45 11.39 -0.16 1.65
N GLU A 46 11.66 -0.22 2.95
CA GLU A 46 11.97 -1.45 3.68
C GLU A 46 10.72 -2.01 4.38
N LEU A 47 10.60 -3.34 4.37
CA LEU A 47 9.51 -4.05 5.03
C LEU A 47 9.81 -4.21 6.52
N ASN A 48 8.83 -3.92 7.36
CA ASN A 48 8.88 -4.15 8.80
C ASN A 48 8.52 -5.60 9.16
N GLU A 49 8.42 -5.91 10.46
CA GLU A 49 8.11 -7.26 10.95
C GLU A 49 6.73 -7.81 10.52
N PHE A 50 5.85 -6.94 10.02
CA PHE A 50 4.53 -7.29 9.50
C PHE A 50 4.49 -7.36 7.97
N GLU A 51 5.65 -7.28 7.30
CA GLU A 51 5.75 -7.20 5.84
C GLU A 51 5.02 -5.97 5.26
N LEU A 52 5.03 -4.87 6.01
CA LEU A 52 4.44 -3.58 5.64
C LEU A 52 5.52 -2.49 5.65
N TYR A 53 5.23 -1.34 5.04
CA TYR A 53 6.12 -0.18 5.09
C TYR A 53 5.84 0.68 6.33
N ASP A 54 6.86 1.03 7.10
CA ASP A 54 6.67 1.93 8.26
C ASP A 54 6.25 3.34 7.80
N GLU A 55 6.83 3.80 6.70
CA GLU A 55 6.54 5.11 6.09
C GLU A 55 6.52 5.00 4.56
N VAL A 56 5.59 5.72 3.93
CA VAL A 56 5.53 5.86 2.47
C VAL A 56 5.25 7.32 2.12
N PHE A 57 6.14 7.93 1.35
CA PHE A 57 5.95 9.31 0.87
C PHE A 57 5.26 9.33 -0.49
N ASP A 58 4.10 9.98 -0.55
CA ASP A 58 3.37 10.19 -1.80
C ASP A 58 4.09 11.22 -2.68
N THR A 59 4.98 10.73 -3.53
CA THR A 59 5.76 11.56 -4.45
C THR A 59 5.34 11.32 -5.90
N PRO A 60 5.47 12.32 -6.80
CA PRO A 60 5.24 12.11 -8.23
C PRO A 60 6.07 10.97 -8.84
N LYS A 61 7.30 10.75 -8.33
CA LYS A 61 8.16 9.64 -8.77
C LYS A 61 7.56 8.29 -8.38
N LEU A 62 7.11 8.14 -7.13
CA LEU A 62 6.45 6.92 -6.67
C LEU A 62 5.15 6.69 -7.46
N ARG A 63 4.33 7.72 -7.65
CA ARG A 63 3.09 7.62 -8.43
C ARG A 63 3.32 7.20 -9.88
N LYS A 64 4.36 7.74 -10.52
CA LYS A 64 4.75 7.31 -11.86
C LYS A 64 5.17 5.84 -11.89
N PHE A 65 5.90 5.37 -10.88
CA PHE A 65 6.35 3.98 -10.79
C PHE A 65 5.20 3.00 -10.54
N LEU A 66 4.25 3.35 -9.66
CA LEU A 66 3.04 2.56 -9.43
C LEU A 66 2.11 2.48 -10.65
N GLY A 67 2.27 3.38 -11.62
CA GLY A 67 1.56 3.32 -12.90
C GLY A 67 2.36 2.65 -14.03
N ASP A 68 3.51 2.05 -13.72
CA ASP A 68 4.33 1.33 -14.72
C ASP A 68 3.84 -0.12 -14.85
N GLU A 69 3.19 -0.41 -15.97
CA GLU A 69 2.58 -1.71 -16.28
C GLU A 69 3.60 -2.86 -16.39
N ASN A 70 4.92 -2.56 -16.44
CA ASN A 70 5.96 -3.58 -16.39
C ASN A 70 6.15 -4.16 -14.98
N TYR A 71 5.68 -3.45 -13.94
CA TYR A 71 5.88 -3.82 -12.54
C TYR A 71 4.57 -4.00 -11.77
N PHE A 72 3.51 -3.28 -12.17
CA PHE A 72 2.22 -3.25 -11.48
C PHE A 72 1.07 -3.51 -12.46
N GLU A 73 -0.05 -3.98 -11.95
CA GLU A 73 -1.29 -4.04 -12.72
C GLU A 73 -1.71 -2.61 -13.16
N PRO A 74 -2.36 -2.45 -14.32
CA PRO A 74 -2.79 -1.14 -14.84
C PRO A 74 -4.03 -0.60 -14.09
N VAL A 75 -3.94 -0.50 -12.77
CA VAL A 75 -5.02 -0.11 -11.86
C VAL A 75 -4.62 1.06 -10.97
N PRO A 76 -5.59 1.79 -10.38
CA PRO A 76 -5.28 2.81 -9.40
C PRO A 76 -4.68 2.21 -8.11
N TYR A 77 -3.49 2.67 -7.74
CA TYR A 77 -2.85 2.31 -6.47
C TYR A 77 -3.05 3.38 -5.39
N TYR A 78 -3.31 2.91 -4.17
CA TYR A 78 -3.53 3.73 -2.98
C TYR A 78 -2.52 3.37 -1.89
N ILE A 79 -2.08 4.38 -1.13
CA ILE A 79 -1.30 4.17 0.08
C ILE A 79 -2.28 3.96 1.21
N CYS A 80 -2.35 2.73 1.71
CA CYS A 80 -3.35 2.29 2.66
C CYS A 80 -2.72 2.08 4.03
N LYS A 81 -3.24 2.79 5.04
CA LYS A 81 -2.86 2.59 6.44
C LYS A 81 -3.43 1.26 6.92
N VAL A 82 -2.56 0.37 7.40
CA VAL A 82 -2.95 -0.92 7.96
C VAL A 82 -2.92 -0.85 9.48
N LYS A 83 -3.94 -1.46 10.09
CA LYS A 83 -4.05 -1.57 11.54
C LYS A 83 -4.42 -2.99 11.94
N LYS A 84 -3.97 -3.38 13.12
CA LYS A 84 -4.30 -4.66 13.76
C LYS A 84 -5.17 -4.39 14.98
N LEU A 85 -6.22 -5.20 15.17
CA LEU A 85 -7.02 -5.16 16.40
C LEU A 85 -6.13 -5.47 17.60
N ILE A 86 -6.32 -4.72 18.68
CA ILE A 86 -5.65 -4.97 19.96
C ILE A 86 -6.46 -6.06 20.67
N GLU A 87 -5.83 -7.19 20.94
CA GLU A 87 -6.39 -8.30 21.74
C GLU A 87 -6.44 -7.96 23.23
#